data_AF-A0A529YB38-F1
#
_entry.id   AF-A0A529YB38-F1
#
_cell.length_a   1.000
_cell.length_b   1.000
_cell.length_c   1.000
_cell.angle_alpha   90.00
_cell.angle_beta   90.00
_cell.angle_gamma   90.00
#
_symmetry.space_group_name_H-M   'P 1'
#
loop_
_entity.id
_entity.type
_entity.pdbx_description
1 polymer ?
#
loop_
_entity_poly.entity_id
_entity_poly.type
_entity_poly.pdbx_seq_one_letter_code
_entity_poly.pdbx_strand_id
1 'polypeptide(L)' 'MSENPAVRVCIIEAGGKDSHPLIHMPVGFAKMTTGPLTWGLVTAPQKHADNREILYAQAKVLGGGSSINAEVYTR' A
#
# COMPACT_ATOMS: atom_id res chain seq x y z
N MET A 1 9.36 19.94 3.97
CA MET A 1 9.70 20.21 2.54
C MET A 1 8.83 21.32 1.94
N SER A 2 7.52 21.09 1.70
CA SER A 2 6.60 22.13 1.21
C SER A 2 6.27 23.22 2.23
N GLU A 3 6.65 23.02 3.50
CA GLU A 3 6.51 24.02 4.57
C GLU A 3 7.37 25.27 4.35
N ASN A 4 8.45 25.18 3.58
CA ASN A 4 9.28 26.31 3.20
C ASN A 4 8.69 26.96 1.94
N PRO A 5 8.17 28.20 2.02
CA PRO A 5 7.52 28.87 0.88
C PRO A 5 8.48 29.16 -0.29
N ALA A 6 9.80 29.12 -0.06
CA ALA A 6 10.80 29.27 -1.12
C ALA A 6 10.95 28.03 -2.01
N VAL A 7 10.33 26.91 -1.65
CA VAL A 7 10.48 25.61 -2.33
C VAL A 7 9.17 25.20 -2.98
N ARG A 8 9.24 24.80 -4.26
CA ARG A 8 8.12 24.16 -4.97
C ARG A 8 8.32 22.65 -4.97
N VAL A 9 7.31 21.92 -4.54
CA VAL A 9 7.33 20.46 -4.44
C VAL A 9 6.29 19.87 -5.39
N CYS A 10 6.66 18.82 -6.12
CA CYS A 10 5.75 18.03 -6.94
C CYS A 10 5.74 16.59 -6.39
N ILE A 11 4.55 16.02 -6.24
CA ILE A 11 4.35 14.62 -5.86
C ILE A 11 3.76 13.89 -7.06
N ILE A 12 4.36 12.75 -7.41
CA ILE A 12 3.85 11.86 -8.45
C ILE A 12 3.46 10.56 -7.75
N GLU A 13 2.18 10.21 -7.84
CA GLU A 13 1.60 9.01 -7.29
C GLU A 13 0.83 8.29 -8.41
N ALA A 14 1.04 6.98 -8.55
CA ALA A 14 0.37 6.21 -9.59
C ALA A 14 -1.08 5.87 -9.22
N GLY A 15 -1.36 5.83 -7.92
CA GLY A 15 -2.68 5.60 -7.36
C GLY A 15 -3.58 6.83 -7.29
N GLY A 16 -4.86 6.58 -7.04
CA GLY A 16 -5.81 7.64 -6.68
C GLY A 16 -5.71 8.02 -5.20
N LYS A 17 -6.57 8.93 -4.76
CA LYS A 17 -6.79 9.19 -3.34
C LYS A 17 -7.27 7.90 -2.65
N ASP A 18 -6.88 7.71 -1.40
CA ASP A 18 -7.26 6.61 -0.52
C ASP A 18 -8.72 6.68 -0.03
N SER A 19 -9.68 6.91 -0.93
CA SER A 19 -11.09 7.20 -0.58
C SER A 19 -11.93 5.96 -0.24
N HIS A 20 -11.38 4.75 -0.35
CA HIS A 20 -12.13 3.52 -0.11
C HIS A 20 -12.48 3.37 1.39
N PRO A 21 -13.74 3.12 1.78
CA PRO A 21 -14.14 3.11 3.20
C PRO A 21 -13.35 2.14 4.08
N LEU A 22 -12.97 0.97 3.53
CA LEU A 22 -12.18 -0.02 4.27
C LEU A 22 -10.76 0.43 4.63
N ILE A 23 -10.21 1.47 3.97
CA ILE A 23 -8.92 2.07 4.34
C ILE A 23 -9.05 2.79 5.70
N HIS A 24 -10.21 3.41 5.95
CA HIS A 24 -10.47 4.20 7.16
C HIS A 24 -11.13 3.38 8.27
N MET A 25 -11.21 2.07 8.09
CA MET A 25 -11.67 1.12 9.10
C MET A 25 -10.47 0.23 9.47
N PRO A 26 -9.92 0.31 10.69
CA PRO A 26 -8.72 -0.47 11.04
C PRO A 26 -8.85 -1.98 10.78
N VAL A 27 -10.03 -2.56 11.05
CA VAL A 27 -10.34 -3.98 10.76
C VAL A 27 -10.42 -4.30 9.26
N GLY A 28 -10.55 -3.28 8.41
CA GLY A 28 -10.70 -3.39 6.96
C GLY A 28 -9.42 -3.78 6.23
N PHE A 29 -8.24 -3.64 6.86
CA PHE A 29 -6.95 -3.86 6.20
C PHE A 29 -6.81 -5.24 5.55
N ALA A 30 -7.34 -6.29 6.18
CA ALA A 30 -7.24 -7.66 5.66
C ALA A 30 -7.88 -7.81 4.28
N LYS A 31 -8.96 -7.06 4.01
CA LYS A 31 -9.67 -7.03 2.73
C LYS A 31 -8.97 -6.16 1.67
N MET A 32 -7.99 -5.36 2.08
CA MET A 32 -7.26 -4.42 1.23
C MET A 32 -5.91 -4.97 0.74
N THR A 33 -5.57 -6.21 1.12
CA THR A 33 -4.33 -6.87 0.69
C THR A 33 -4.34 -7.30 -0.78
N THR A 34 -5.52 -7.38 -1.40
CA THR A 34 -5.71 -7.68 -2.83
C THR A 34 -6.66 -6.66 -3.49
N GLY A 35 -6.80 -6.73 -4.81
CA GLY A 35 -7.78 -5.95 -5.56
C GLY A 35 -7.22 -4.67 -6.20
N PRO A 36 -8.09 -3.79 -6.71
CA PRO A 36 -7.72 -2.72 -7.65
C PRO A 36 -6.88 -1.59 -7.03
N LEU A 37 -6.85 -1.52 -5.69
CA LEU A 37 -6.08 -0.54 -4.92
C LEU A 37 -4.67 -1.02 -4.58
N THR A 38 -4.27 -2.17 -5.11
CA THR A 38 -2.92 -2.74 -4.98
C THR A 38 -2.25 -2.84 -6.34
N TRP A 39 -0.94 -3.04 -6.34
CA TRP A 39 -0.18 -3.33 -7.56
C TRP A 39 -0.40 -4.74 -8.11
N GLY A 40 -1.04 -5.64 -7.34
CA GLY A 40 -1.29 -7.02 -7.76
C GLY A 40 -0.02 -7.87 -7.91
N LEU A 41 1.04 -7.52 -7.18
CA LEU A 41 2.32 -8.21 -7.27
C LEU A 41 2.26 -9.60 -6.63
N VAL A 42 2.96 -10.54 -7.25
CA VAL A 42 3.24 -11.87 -6.70
C VAL A 42 4.73 -12.13 -6.72
N THR A 43 5.24 -12.86 -5.73
CA THR A 43 6.65 -13.30 -5.76
C THR A 43 6.85 -14.30 -6.88
N ALA A 44 8.08 -14.43 -7.39
CA ALA A 44 8.47 -15.62 -8.14
C ALA A 44 8.27 -16.90 -7.30
N PRO A 45 8.20 -18.10 -7.91
CA PRO A 45 8.09 -19.35 -7.18
C PRO A 45 9.19 -19.52 -6.13
N GLN A 46 8.80 -19.78 -4.88
CA GLN A 46 9.73 -19.86 -3.76
C GLN A 46 10.23 -21.29 -3.53
N LYS A 47 11.49 -21.58 -3.89
CA LYS A 47 12.15 -22.90 -3.73
C LYS A 47 12.00 -23.49 -2.33
N HIS A 48 12.01 -22.64 -1.30
CA HIS A 48 11.95 -23.03 0.11
C HIS A 48 10.55 -22.93 0.71
N ALA A 49 9.52 -22.75 -0.12
CA ALA A 49 8.13 -22.69 0.31
C ALA A 49 7.22 -23.39 -0.70
N ASP A 50 7.56 -24.64 -1.05
CA ASP A 50 6.83 -25.51 -1.98
C ASP A 50 6.53 -24.88 -3.34
N ASN A 51 7.48 -24.09 -3.87
CA ASN A 51 7.34 -23.35 -5.12
C ASN A 51 6.10 -22.45 -5.19
N ARG A 52 5.56 -22.04 -4.03
CA ARG A 52 4.42 -21.12 -3.99
C ARG A 52 4.81 -19.75 -4.54
N GLU A 53 3.90 -19.16 -5.29
CA GLU A 53 3.88 -17.72 -5.57
C GLU A 53 3.01 -17.06 -4.51
N ILE A 54 3.58 -16.09 -3.81
CA ILE A 54 2.96 -15.46 -2.65
C ILE A 54 2.57 -14.04 -3.03
N LEU A 55 1.35 -13.66 -2.67
CA LEU A 55 0.87 -12.30 -2.84
C LEU A 55 1.79 -11.33 -2.08
N TYR A 56 2.27 -10.30 -2.78
CA TYR A 56 3.08 -9.24 -2.21
C TYR A 56 2.27 -7.94 -2.19
N ALA A 57 1.54 -7.73 -1.09
CA ALA A 57 0.64 -6.59 -0.95
C ALA A 57 1.43 -5.27 -0.96
N GLN A 58 1.21 -4.46 -2.01
CA GLN A 58 1.73 -3.10 -2.15
C GLN A 58 0.58 -2.21 -2.62
N ALA A 59 0.29 -1.17 -1.83
CA ALA A 59 -0.79 -0.24 -2.15
C ALA A 59 -0.43 0.64 -3.36
N LYS A 60 -1.45 0.97 -4.14
CA LYS A 60 -1.40 1.90 -5.26
C LYS A 60 -2.43 2.99 -5.04
N VAL A 61 -2.20 3.79 -4.00
CA VAL A 61 -3.01 4.94 -3.56
C VAL A 61 -2.10 5.99 -2.93
N LEU A 62 -2.54 7.25 -2.90
CA LEU A 62 -1.91 8.31 -2.12
C LEU A 62 -1.89 7.91 -0.64
N GLY A 63 -0.69 7.85 -0.04
CA GLY A 63 -0.45 7.30 1.30
C GLY A 63 0.24 5.93 1.28
N GLY A 64 0.20 5.22 0.14
CA GLY A 64 0.95 4.00 -0.10
C GLY A 64 0.62 2.87 0.88
N GLY A 65 1.64 2.09 1.26
CA GLY A 65 1.48 0.94 2.17
C GLY A 65 0.83 1.30 3.51
N SER A 66 1.00 2.53 4.00
CA SER A 66 0.39 2.99 5.25
C SER A 66 -1.14 3.03 5.21
N SER A 67 -1.74 3.24 4.03
CA SER A 67 -3.20 3.27 3.87
C SER A 67 -3.85 1.88 3.89
N ILE A 68 -3.07 0.79 3.85
CA ILE A 68 -3.62 -0.59 3.86
C ILE A 68 -2.93 -1.50 4.89
N ASN A 69 -2.15 -0.93 5.81
CA ASN A 69 -1.42 -1.70 6.81
C ASN A 69 -2.33 -2.09 7.99
N ALA A 70 -1.79 -2.88 8.91
CA ALA A 70 -2.48 -3.28 10.14
C ALA A 70 -2.32 -2.26 11.28
N GLU A 71 -1.91 -1.02 10.99
CA GLU A 71 -1.66 0.09 11.94
C GLU A 71 -0.65 -0.21 13.07
N VAL A 72 0.11 -1.31 12.95
CA VAL A 72 1.12 -1.69 13.95
C VAL A 72 2.31 -0.72 13.89
N TYR A 73 2.60 -0.09 15.02
CA TYR A 73 3.79 0.72 15.21
C TYR A 73 4.81 -0.02 16.06
N THR A 74 6.05 -0.09 15.58
CA THR A 74 7.20 -0.64 16.32
C THR A 74 8.41 0.25 16.06
N ARG A 75 9.11 0.67 17.13
CA ARG A 75 10.30 1.55 17.06
C ARG A 75 11.58 0.75 16.98
#